data_AF-A0A942HU76-F1
#
_entry.id   AF-A0A942HU76-F1
#
_cell.length_a   1.000
_cell.length_b   1.000
_cell.length_c   1.000
_cell.angle_alpha   90.00
_cell.angle_beta   90.00
_cell.angle_gamma   90.00
#
_symmetry.space_group_name_H-M   'P 1'
#
loop_
_entity.id
_entity.type
_entity.pdbx_description
1 polymer ?
#
loop_
_entity_poly.entity_id
_entity_poly.type
_entity_poly.pdbx_seq_one_letter_code
_entity_poly.pdbx_strand_id
1 'polypeptide(L)'
;MIDRTSDGLRIAVLAAMMLLEALSAGCSNRSPQPQEHIQSPQAPGLVLVEQEPISVKKEFFDRGSTQSKQVAEEHNQSANTHWKFQCVPKFRFHIVKMTEANPRPGDHVVTVKLRITSVSVFLAAPVTIYLPKLAKPEVVSHEDGHFKICKKVYDRDARPAAQSAAQALIGKEFEGSGNSLELASQEALHHAAQEMGRGFRSKTIDYLDRVSAYYDQLTPQHPESKYVDVCVEAAFKAEEQMQAKNKIKS
;
A
#
# COMPACT_ATOMS: atom_id res chain seq x y z
N MET A 1 48.21 -19.72 -16.71
CA MET A 1 47.68 -18.36 -16.90
C MET A 1 46.63 -18.47 -18.00
N ILE A 2 45.37 -18.75 -17.63
CA ILE A 2 44.27 -18.88 -18.58
C ILE A 2 43.23 -17.86 -18.15
N ASP A 3 43.20 -16.78 -18.92
CA ASP A 3 42.21 -15.72 -18.88
C ASP A 3 40.89 -16.30 -19.44
N ARG A 4 39.88 -16.47 -18.59
CA ARG A 4 38.54 -16.88 -19.01
C ARG A 4 37.67 -15.63 -19.09
N THR A 5 37.46 -15.22 -20.32
CA THR A 5 36.52 -14.23 -20.79
C THR A 5 35.13 -14.42 -20.18
N SER A 6 34.58 -13.31 -19.71
CA SER A 6 33.23 -13.16 -19.15
C SER A 6 32.18 -13.28 -20.25
N ASP A 7 31.87 -14.49 -20.69
CA ASP A 7 30.75 -14.74 -21.60
C ASP A 7 29.45 -14.94 -20.81
N GLY A 8 28.66 -13.86 -20.76
CA GLY A 8 27.23 -13.90 -21.10
C GLY A 8 26.35 -14.94 -20.39
N LEU A 9 26.43 -15.06 -19.06
CA LEU A 9 25.45 -15.84 -18.31
C LEU A 9 24.11 -15.08 -18.23
N ARG A 10 23.30 -15.17 -19.29
CA ARG A 10 21.88 -14.79 -19.25
C ARG A 10 21.12 -15.87 -18.48
N ILE A 11 21.24 -15.89 -17.16
CA ILE A 11 20.35 -16.66 -16.30
C ILE A 11 18.97 -16.00 -16.40
N ALA A 12 18.01 -16.72 -16.99
CA ALA A 12 16.60 -16.41 -16.84
C ALA A 12 16.20 -16.75 -15.40
N VAL A 13 16.33 -15.79 -14.49
CA VAL A 13 15.82 -15.93 -13.12
C VAL A 13 14.30 -15.83 -13.19
N LEU A 14 13.62 -16.94 -12.95
CA LEU A 14 12.17 -16.99 -12.71
C LEU A 14 11.88 -16.19 -11.43
N ALA A 15 11.30 -14.99 -11.56
CA ALA A 15 10.88 -14.22 -10.40
C ALA A 15 9.60 -14.85 -9.83
N ALA A 16 9.71 -15.39 -8.62
CA ALA A 16 8.56 -15.75 -7.81
C ALA A 16 7.84 -14.47 -7.36
N MET A 17 6.64 -14.22 -7.88
CA MET A 17 5.73 -13.22 -7.32
C MET A 17 5.16 -13.75 -6.01
N MET A 18 5.68 -13.29 -4.87
CA MET A 18 4.93 -13.32 -3.63
C MET A 18 4.16 -12.02 -3.46
N LEU A 19 2.83 -12.15 -3.43
CA LEU A 19 1.94 -11.18 -2.82
C LEU A 19 2.34 -11.13 -1.33
N LEU A 20 2.91 -10.02 -0.87
CA LEU A 20 3.08 -9.79 0.56
C LEU A 20 1.69 -9.46 1.12
N GLU A 21 0.88 -10.50 1.37
CA GLU A 21 -0.37 -10.36 2.12
C GLU A 21 -0.02 -10.07 3.58
N ALA A 22 0.09 -8.79 3.91
CA ALA A 22 -0.15 -8.36 5.28
C ALA A 22 -1.63 -8.64 5.61
N LEU A 23 -1.80 -9.63 6.49
CA LEU A 23 -3.02 -10.19 7.07
C LEU A 23 -4.21 -9.21 7.12
N SER A 24 -5.31 -9.58 6.47
CA SER A 24 -6.69 -9.31 6.89
C SER A 24 -7.60 -10.18 6.03
N ALA A 25 -8.21 -11.18 6.68
CA ALA A 25 -9.13 -12.14 6.08
C ALA A 25 -10.42 -11.44 5.65
N GLY A 26 -10.89 -11.71 4.43
CA GLY A 26 -12.14 -11.13 3.94
C GLY A 26 -12.40 -11.30 2.46
N CYS A 27 -12.45 -12.56 2.01
CA CYS A 27 -13.07 -13.06 0.76
C CYS A 27 -13.29 -12.08 -0.41
N SER A 28 -12.38 -12.11 -1.39
CA SER A 28 -12.74 -12.10 -2.80
C SER A 28 -11.93 -13.18 -3.51
N ASN A 29 -12.60 -14.25 -3.93
CA ASN A 29 -12.01 -15.45 -4.56
C ASN A 29 -11.53 -15.13 -5.99
N ARG A 30 -10.46 -14.33 -6.10
CA ARG A 30 -9.63 -14.31 -7.31
C ARG A 30 -8.31 -14.97 -6.92
N SER A 31 -8.22 -16.28 -7.13
CA SER A 31 -6.92 -16.97 -7.05
C SER A 31 -5.94 -16.21 -7.95
N PRO A 32 -4.82 -15.70 -7.40
CA PRO A 32 -3.79 -15.10 -8.23
C PRO A 32 -3.29 -16.21 -9.17
N GLN A 33 -3.62 -16.06 -10.45
CA GLN A 33 -3.02 -16.89 -11.49
C GLN A 33 -1.50 -16.71 -11.41
N PRO A 34 -0.69 -17.79 -11.50
CA PRO A 34 0.75 -17.68 -11.65
C PRO A 34 1.01 -16.73 -12.82
N GLN A 35 1.58 -15.56 -12.54
CA GLN A 35 1.88 -14.62 -13.60
C GLN A 35 3.03 -15.21 -14.41
N GLU A 36 2.72 -15.72 -15.61
CA GLU A 36 3.73 -16.05 -16.59
C GLU A 36 4.59 -14.80 -16.82
N HIS A 37 5.89 -14.98 -16.64
CA HIS A 37 6.87 -13.92 -16.74
C HIS A 37 7.09 -13.59 -18.22
N ILE A 38 6.11 -12.94 -18.85
CA ILE A 38 6.21 -12.47 -20.22
C ILE A 38 7.32 -11.42 -20.23
N GLN A 39 8.49 -11.79 -20.79
CA GLN A 39 9.58 -10.87 -21.13
C GLN A 39 9.15 -9.95 -22.28
N SER A 40 8.00 -9.30 -22.17
CA SER A 40 7.58 -8.27 -23.12
C SER A 40 8.56 -7.11 -22.98
N PRO A 41 9.22 -6.64 -24.05
CA PRO A 41 10.27 -5.63 -23.98
C PRO A 41 9.67 -4.26 -23.63
N GLN A 42 9.48 -4.00 -22.34
CA GLN A 42 9.18 -2.65 -21.86
C GLN A 42 10.48 -1.83 -21.87
N ALA A 43 10.38 -0.58 -22.35
CA ALA A 43 11.50 0.35 -22.33
C ALA A 43 11.98 0.58 -20.88
N PRO A 44 13.31 0.61 -20.64
CA PRO A 44 13.84 0.97 -19.33
C PRO A 44 13.37 2.36 -18.91
N GLY A 45 13.16 2.55 -17.61
CA GLY A 45 12.67 3.80 -17.02
C GLY A 45 11.15 3.98 -17.04
N LEU A 46 10.39 3.00 -17.52
CA LEU A 46 8.93 3.08 -17.57
C LEU A 46 8.30 2.88 -16.17
N VAL A 47 7.40 3.78 -15.79
CA VAL A 47 6.48 3.63 -14.66
C VAL A 47 5.06 3.49 -15.19
N LEU A 48 4.39 2.40 -14.84
CA LEU A 48 2.98 2.16 -15.17
C LEU A 48 2.17 2.14 -13.88
N VAL A 49 1.03 2.83 -13.87
CA VAL A 49 0.10 2.83 -12.72
C VAL A 49 -1.29 2.50 -13.21
N GLU A 50 -1.81 1.38 -12.73
CA GLU A 50 -3.19 0.96 -12.87
C GLU A 50 -3.92 1.25 -11.56
N GLN A 51 -5.14 1.80 -11.64
CA GLN A 51 -5.91 2.19 -10.47
C GLN A 51 -7.35 1.73 -10.68
N GLU A 52 -7.81 0.81 -9.83
CA GLU A 52 -9.22 0.45 -9.79
C GLU A 52 -10.04 1.52 -9.08
N PRO A 53 -11.34 1.67 -9.41
CA PRO A 53 -12.23 2.50 -8.62
C PRO A 53 -12.26 2.05 -7.15
N ILE A 54 -12.43 3.02 -6.23
CA ILE A 54 -12.69 2.72 -4.82
C ILE A 54 -13.92 1.81 -4.68
N SER A 55 -13.83 0.78 -3.85
CA SER A 55 -14.94 -0.12 -3.55
C SER A 55 -15.42 0.07 -2.12
N VAL A 56 -16.73 0.01 -1.92
CA VAL A 56 -17.35 0.21 -0.59
C VAL A 56 -18.29 -0.93 -0.28
N LYS A 57 -18.18 -1.47 0.94
CA LYS A 57 -19.08 -2.47 1.50
C LYS A 57 -19.63 -1.96 2.83
N LYS A 58 -20.95 -2.03 3.03
CA LYS A 58 -21.56 -1.77 4.33
C LYS A 58 -21.85 -3.11 5.02
N GLU A 59 -21.33 -3.30 6.22
CA GLU A 59 -21.57 -4.49 7.04
C GLU A 59 -22.40 -4.11 8.27
N PHE A 60 -23.49 -4.83 8.51
CA PHE A 60 -24.39 -4.54 9.62
C PHE A 60 -24.22 -5.55 10.76
N PHE A 61 -24.15 -5.07 12.00
CA PHE A 61 -24.03 -5.92 13.19
C PHE A 61 -25.14 -5.66 14.22
N ASP A 62 -25.50 -6.70 14.98
CA ASP A 62 -26.43 -6.60 16.10
C ASP A 62 -25.67 -6.27 17.39
N ARG A 63 -26.02 -5.14 18.02
CA ARG A 63 -25.54 -4.76 19.35
C ARG A 63 -26.09 -5.73 20.38
N GLY A 64 -25.31 -6.77 20.72
CA GLY A 64 -25.64 -7.75 21.76
C GLY A 64 -25.68 -9.22 21.30
N SER A 65 -25.43 -9.51 20.01
CA SER A 65 -25.32 -10.91 19.56
C SER A 65 -23.95 -11.50 19.91
N THR A 66 -23.87 -12.80 20.20
CA THR A 66 -22.58 -13.49 20.42
C THR A 66 -21.69 -13.50 19.17
N GLN A 67 -22.29 -13.51 17.98
CA GLN A 67 -21.58 -13.34 16.70
C GLN A 67 -20.94 -11.95 16.57
N SER A 68 -21.52 -10.93 17.22
CA SER A 68 -20.89 -9.62 17.26
C SER A 68 -19.63 -9.62 18.10
N LYS A 69 -19.30 -10.62 18.94
CA LYS A 69 -18.08 -10.56 19.76
C LYS A 69 -16.80 -10.60 18.94
N GLN A 70 -16.74 -11.41 17.88
CA GLN A 70 -15.53 -11.53 17.05
C GLN A 70 -15.30 -10.25 16.20
N VAL A 71 -16.40 -9.68 15.69
CA VAL A 71 -16.38 -8.40 14.96
C VAL A 71 -16.22 -7.21 15.93
N ALA A 72 -16.78 -7.27 17.14
CA ALA A 72 -16.73 -6.19 18.11
C ALA A 72 -15.47 -6.17 18.98
N GLU A 73 -14.76 -7.28 19.15
CA GLU A 73 -13.42 -7.29 19.76
C GLU A 73 -12.43 -6.49 18.90
N GLU A 74 -12.60 -6.49 17.57
CA GLU A 74 -11.83 -5.62 16.67
C GLU A 74 -12.45 -4.21 16.49
N HIS A 75 -13.75 -4.01 16.76
CA HIS A 75 -14.49 -2.79 16.36
C HIS A 75 -15.21 -2.04 17.50
N ASN A 76 -14.81 -2.24 18.75
CA ASN A 76 -15.25 -1.47 19.93
C ASN A 76 -16.79 -1.31 20.11
N GLN A 77 -17.60 -2.22 19.52
CA GLN A 77 -19.08 -2.14 19.49
C GLN A 77 -19.67 -0.84 18.88
N SER A 78 -18.85 0.01 18.24
CA SER A 78 -19.27 1.27 17.63
C SER A 78 -19.37 1.15 16.11
N ALA A 79 -20.07 2.10 15.48
CA ALA A 79 -19.90 2.28 14.05
C ALA A 79 -18.47 2.73 13.77
N ASN A 80 -17.90 2.30 12.64
CA ASN A 80 -16.58 2.70 12.18
C ASN A 80 -16.40 2.41 10.69
N THR A 81 -15.53 3.18 10.07
CA THR A 81 -15.14 3.03 8.67
C THR A 81 -13.69 2.58 8.59
N HIS A 82 -13.44 1.46 7.91
CA HIS A 82 -12.13 0.90 7.68
C HIS A 82 -11.72 1.10 6.22
N TRP A 83 -10.55 1.69 6.00
CA TRP A 83 -9.97 1.86 4.66
C TRP A 83 -8.66 1.08 4.52
N LYS A 84 -8.47 0.43 3.36
CA LYS A 84 -7.21 -0.25 3.03
C LYS A 84 -6.77 0.16 1.63
N PHE A 85 -5.85 1.11 1.55
CA PHE A 85 -5.25 1.51 0.26
C PHE A 85 -4.16 0.52 -0.11
N GLN A 86 -4.44 -0.32 -1.11
CA GLN A 86 -3.51 -1.29 -1.64
C GLN A 86 -2.62 -0.62 -2.69
N CYS A 87 -1.31 -0.87 -2.57
CA CYS A 87 -0.30 -0.48 -3.54
C CYS A 87 0.59 -1.68 -3.79
N VAL A 88 0.39 -2.33 -4.94
CA VAL A 88 1.04 -3.59 -5.29
C VAL A 88 2.05 -3.33 -6.41
N PRO A 89 3.34 -3.18 -6.10
CA PRO A 89 4.36 -2.97 -7.12
C PRO A 89 4.80 -4.29 -7.75
N LYS A 90 5.18 -4.21 -9.02
CA LYS A 90 5.91 -5.22 -9.78
C LYS A 90 7.16 -4.58 -10.34
N PHE A 91 8.30 -5.13 -9.98
CA PHE A 91 9.60 -4.60 -10.36
C PHE A 91 10.16 -5.36 -11.55
N ARG A 92 10.76 -4.63 -12.50
CA ARG A 92 11.79 -5.19 -13.37
C ARG A 92 13.14 -4.73 -12.90
N PHE A 93 14.13 -5.60 -13.00
CA PHE A 93 15.46 -5.34 -12.48
C PHE A 93 16.52 -6.13 -13.24
N HIS A 94 17.78 -5.77 -13.00
CA HIS A 94 18.95 -6.58 -13.34
C HIS A 94 19.79 -6.83 -12.10
N ILE A 95 20.40 -8.01 -12.02
CA ILE A 95 21.43 -8.30 -11.01
C ILE A 95 22.70 -7.56 -11.43
N VAL A 96 23.12 -6.59 -10.61
CA VAL A 96 24.36 -5.82 -10.81
C VAL A 96 25.55 -6.55 -10.23
N LYS A 97 25.35 -7.20 -9.08
CA LYS A 97 26.38 -7.94 -8.36
C LYS A 97 25.77 -9.15 -7.68
N MET A 98 26.51 -10.24 -7.67
CA MET A 98 26.22 -11.45 -6.91
C MET A 98 27.52 -11.92 -6.26
N THR A 99 27.45 -12.27 -4.98
CA THR A 99 28.57 -12.85 -4.24
C THR A 99 28.08 -14.04 -3.45
N GLU A 100 28.87 -15.10 -3.45
CA GLU A 100 28.63 -16.29 -2.63
C GLU A 100 29.74 -16.39 -1.59
N ALA A 101 29.36 -16.69 -0.36
CA ALA A 101 30.29 -16.89 0.74
C ALA A 101 29.85 -18.08 1.58
N ASN A 102 30.83 -18.82 2.10
CA ASN A 102 30.62 -19.88 3.07
C ASN A 102 31.30 -19.45 4.38
N PRO A 103 30.65 -18.60 5.19
CA PRO A 103 31.30 -17.99 6.37
C PRO A 103 31.67 -19.03 7.44
N ARG A 104 31.01 -20.19 7.44
CA ARG A 104 31.33 -21.35 8.28
C ARG A 104 31.17 -22.64 7.47
N PRO A 105 31.82 -23.75 7.85
CA PRO A 105 31.57 -25.06 7.24
C PRO A 105 30.08 -25.42 7.34
N GLY A 106 29.44 -25.64 6.20
CA GLY A 106 28.00 -25.94 6.11
C GLY A 106 27.10 -24.72 5.90
N ASP A 107 27.61 -23.49 6.04
CA ASP A 107 26.89 -22.28 5.69
C ASP A 107 27.06 -21.96 4.21
N HIS A 108 25.98 -21.55 3.56
CA HIS A 108 26.00 -20.99 2.20
C HIS A 108 25.18 -19.71 2.20
N VAL A 109 25.83 -18.58 1.93
CA VAL A 109 25.20 -17.26 1.87
C VAL A 109 25.43 -16.68 0.49
N VAL A 110 24.33 -16.37 -0.18
CA VAL A 110 24.28 -15.62 -1.44
C VAL A 110 23.85 -14.20 -1.11
N THR A 111 24.61 -13.22 -1.56
CA THR A 111 24.23 -11.80 -1.52
C THR A 111 24.08 -11.29 -2.94
N VAL A 112 22.99 -10.59 -3.21
CA VAL A 112 22.70 -9.99 -4.52
C VAL A 112 22.42 -8.52 -4.40
N LYS A 113 22.84 -7.77 -5.42
CA LYS A 113 22.52 -6.37 -5.61
C LYS A 113 21.70 -6.21 -6.89
N LEU A 114 20.45 -5.80 -6.76
CA LEU A 114 19.51 -5.60 -7.86
C LEU A 114 19.41 -4.13 -8.19
N ARG A 115 19.37 -3.76 -9.48
CA ARG A 115 19.02 -2.40 -9.93
C ARG A 115 17.65 -2.39 -10.55
N ILE A 116 16.73 -1.58 -10.02
CA ILE A 116 15.37 -1.46 -10.54
C ILE A 116 15.39 -0.70 -11.87
N THR A 117 14.78 -1.26 -12.91
CA THR A 117 14.73 -0.65 -14.25
C THR A 117 13.35 -0.19 -14.66
N SER A 118 12.29 -0.80 -14.14
CA SER A 118 10.91 -0.35 -14.34
C SER A 118 10.03 -0.78 -13.16
N VAL A 119 8.92 -0.07 -12.98
CA VAL A 119 7.94 -0.39 -11.94
C VAL A 119 6.53 -0.32 -12.53
N SER A 120 5.76 -1.40 -12.38
CA SER A 120 4.33 -1.39 -12.64
C SER A 120 3.59 -1.44 -11.30
N VAL A 121 2.59 -0.60 -11.11
CA VAL A 121 1.88 -0.47 -9.84
C VAL A 121 0.41 -0.71 -10.08
N PHE A 122 -0.18 -1.58 -9.26
CA PHE A 122 -1.62 -1.75 -9.19
C PHE A 122 -2.14 -1.14 -7.88
N LEU A 123 -3.16 -0.29 -7.99
CA LEU A 123 -3.80 0.37 -6.87
C LEU A 123 -5.25 -0.10 -6.73
N ALA A 124 -5.67 -0.37 -5.50
CA ALA A 124 -7.06 -0.61 -5.14
C ALA A 124 -7.35 0.01 -3.76
N ALA A 125 -8.61 0.35 -3.50
CA ALA A 125 -9.02 0.88 -2.20
C ALA A 125 -10.37 0.27 -1.76
N PRO A 126 -10.36 -0.93 -1.17
CA PRO A 126 -11.50 -1.42 -0.41
C PRO A 126 -11.74 -0.58 0.84
N VAL A 127 -13.00 -0.19 1.03
CA VAL A 127 -13.52 0.45 2.25
C VAL A 127 -14.68 -0.39 2.79
N THR A 128 -14.66 -0.68 4.08
CA THR A 128 -15.76 -1.34 4.78
C THR A 128 -16.32 -0.38 5.84
N ILE A 129 -17.63 -0.14 5.80
CA ILE A 129 -18.34 0.64 6.80
C ILE A 129 -19.14 -0.32 7.67
N TYR A 130 -18.79 -0.42 8.96
CA TYR A 130 -19.52 -1.23 9.92
C TYR A 130 -20.57 -0.39 10.63
N LEU A 131 -21.82 -0.86 10.61
CA LEU A 131 -22.96 -0.15 11.18
C LEU A 131 -23.78 -1.06 12.09
N PRO A 132 -24.27 -0.56 13.25
CA PRO A 132 -25.36 -1.23 13.95
C PRO A 132 -26.59 -1.38 13.04
N LYS A 133 -27.32 -2.50 13.09
CA LYS A 133 -28.57 -2.69 12.30
C LYS A 133 -29.59 -1.57 12.49
N LEU A 134 -29.62 -0.99 13.70
CA LEU A 134 -30.51 0.11 14.08
C LEU A 134 -29.71 1.42 14.28
N ALA A 135 -28.67 1.63 13.48
CA ALA A 135 -27.90 2.88 13.50
C ALA A 135 -28.83 4.07 13.22
N LYS A 136 -28.70 5.12 14.03
CA LYS A 136 -29.42 6.37 13.78
C LYS A 136 -28.90 7.03 12.50
N PRO A 137 -29.73 7.79 11.76
CA PRO A 137 -29.31 8.46 10.52
C PRO A 137 -28.05 9.31 10.66
N GLU A 138 -27.83 9.93 11.83
CA GLU A 138 -26.64 10.75 12.11
C GLU A 138 -25.37 9.90 12.16
N VAL A 139 -25.44 8.69 12.72
CA VAL A 139 -24.31 7.75 12.76
C VAL A 139 -23.97 7.27 11.35
N VAL A 140 -24.98 6.90 10.56
CA VAL A 140 -24.76 6.50 9.15
C VAL A 140 -24.12 7.64 8.36
N SER A 141 -24.60 8.87 8.56
CA SER A 141 -24.09 10.06 7.90
C SER A 141 -22.64 10.38 8.28
N HIS A 142 -22.27 10.21 9.56
CA HIS A 142 -20.91 10.39 10.05
C HIS A 142 -19.94 9.41 9.38
N GLU A 143 -20.28 8.12 9.33
CA GLU A 143 -19.45 7.11 8.65
C GLU A 143 -19.36 7.35 7.12
N ASP A 144 -20.46 7.77 6.49
CA ASP A 144 -20.44 8.16 5.08
C ASP A 144 -19.51 9.37 4.83
N GLY A 145 -19.29 10.23 5.84
CA GLY A 145 -18.29 11.30 5.83
C GLY A 145 -16.85 10.78 5.72
N HIS A 146 -16.47 9.78 6.53
CA HIS A 146 -15.17 9.13 6.42
C HIS A 146 -14.97 8.50 5.03
N PHE A 147 -16.00 7.83 4.50
CA PHE A 147 -15.93 7.29 3.14
C PHE A 147 -15.73 8.38 2.08
N LYS A 148 -16.40 9.53 2.19
CA LYS A 148 -16.20 10.67 1.28
C LYS A 148 -14.77 11.19 1.34
N ILE A 149 -14.17 11.29 2.52
CA ILE A 149 -12.76 11.66 2.69
C ILE A 149 -11.85 10.62 2.01
N CYS A 150 -12.06 9.33 2.29
CA CYS A 150 -11.31 8.24 1.66
C CYS A 150 -11.35 8.32 0.13
N LYS A 151 -12.56 8.48 -0.42
CA LYS A 151 -12.76 8.60 -1.86
C LYS A 151 -12.01 9.79 -2.45
N LYS A 152 -12.10 10.97 -1.81
CA LYS A 152 -11.43 12.18 -2.29
C LYS A 152 -9.90 12.04 -2.27
N VAL A 153 -9.32 11.50 -1.20
CA VAL A 153 -7.87 11.23 -1.12
C VAL A 153 -7.45 10.19 -2.16
N TYR A 154 -8.21 9.11 -2.32
CA TYR A 154 -7.87 8.06 -3.28
C TYR A 154 -7.90 8.56 -4.73
N ASP A 155 -8.98 9.24 -5.11
CA ASP A 155 -9.17 9.74 -6.47
C ASP A 155 -8.15 10.84 -6.82
N ARG A 156 -7.80 11.71 -5.87
CA ARG A 156 -6.89 12.84 -6.10
C ARG A 156 -5.41 12.46 -5.96
N ASP A 157 -5.05 11.72 -4.91
CA ASP A 157 -3.68 11.65 -4.42
C ASP A 157 -3.01 10.29 -4.66
N ALA A 158 -3.77 9.19 -4.79
CA ALA A 158 -3.18 7.84 -4.81
C ALA A 158 -2.29 7.60 -6.04
N ARG A 159 -2.78 7.89 -7.26
CA ARG A 159 -2.00 7.71 -8.49
C ARG A 159 -0.74 8.59 -8.53
N PRO A 160 -0.82 9.91 -8.28
CA PRO A 160 0.39 10.75 -8.21
C PRO A 160 1.38 10.30 -7.14
N ALA A 161 0.90 9.89 -5.96
CA ALA A 161 1.75 9.36 -4.90
C ALA A 161 2.49 8.09 -5.32
N ALA A 162 1.78 7.13 -5.92
CA ALA A 162 2.34 5.87 -6.40
C ALA A 162 3.35 6.10 -7.53
N GLN A 163 3.01 6.96 -8.49
CA GLN A 163 3.91 7.31 -9.59
C GLN A 163 5.19 7.98 -9.08
N SER A 164 5.07 8.93 -8.16
CA SER A 164 6.22 9.61 -7.54
C SER A 164 7.10 8.63 -6.76
N ALA A 165 6.51 7.73 -5.97
CA ALA A 165 7.24 6.74 -5.19
C ALA A 165 7.95 5.71 -6.10
N ALA A 166 7.27 5.21 -7.13
CA ALA A 166 7.83 4.29 -8.11
C ALA A 166 8.98 4.92 -8.92
N GLN A 167 8.80 6.16 -9.38
CA GLN A 167 9.82 6.88 -10.13
C GLN A 167 11.11 7.06 -9.33
N ALA A 168 10.99 7.29 -8.02
CA ALA A 168 12.13 7.43 -7.12
C ALA A 168 12.95 6.13 -6.97
N LEU A 169 12.42 4.97 -7.36
CA LEU A 169 13.14 3.69 -7.31
C LEU A 169 13.91 3.38 -8.59
N ILE A 170 13.56 3.99 -9.72
CA ILE A 170 14.21 3.71 -11.00
C ILE A 170 15.70 4.02 -10.91
N GLY A 171 16.54 3.05 -11.26
CA GLY A 171 18.00 3.13 -11.19
C GLY A 171 18.60 2.91 -9.80
N LYS A 172 17.78 2.85 -8.73
CA LYS A 172 18.26 2.52 -7.39
C LYS A 172 18.66 1.06 -7.28
N GLU A 173 19.62 0.82 -6.40
CA GLU A 173 20.13 -0.51 -6.11
C GLU A 173 19.68 -0.98 -4.74
N PHE A 174 19.24 -2.23 -4.66
CA PHE A 174 18.80 -2.88 -3.43
C PHE A 174 19.63 -4.14 -3.22
N GLU A 175 20.09 -4.33 -1.99
CA GLU A 175 20.86 -5.50 -1.60
C GLU A 175 19.99 -6.42 -0.74
N GLY A 176 20.19 -7.71 -0.92
CA GLY A 176 19.56 -8.77 -0.15
C GLY A 176 20.47 -9.99 -0.09
N SER A 177 20.30 -10.80 0.95
CA SER A 177 21.10 -11.97 1.25
C SER A 177 20.19 -13.15 1.63
N GLY A 178 20.64 -14.36 1.37
CA GLY A 178 19.91 -15.56 1.72
C GLY A 178 20.69 -16.82 1.38
N ASN A 179 20.12 -17.98 1.72
CA ASN A 179 20.78 -19.27 1.48
C ASN A 179 20.67 -19.73 0.01
N SER A 180 20.11 -18.89 -0.85
CA SER A 180 20.00 -19.09 -2.29
C SER A 180 19.87 -17.75 -3.00
N LEU A 181 20.15 -17.75 -4.30
CA LEU A 181 19.91 -16.59 -5.19
C LEU A 181 18.46 -16.10 -5.11
N GLU A 182 17.50 -17.01 -5.04
CA GLU A 182 16.08 -16.69 -4.95
C GLU A 182 15.76 -15.91 -3.67
N LEU A 183 16.15 -16.44 -2.51
CA LEU A 183 15.88 -15.79 -1.22
C LEU A 183 16.58 -14.44 -1.10
N ALA A 184 17.84 -14.34 -1.57
CA ALA A 184 18.57 -13.08 -1.59
C ALA A 184 17.89 -12.03 -2.48
N SER A 185 17.37 -12.45 -3.64
CA SER A 185 16.64 -11.57 -4.56
C SER A 185 15.29 -11.15 -3.97
N GLN A 186 14.58 -12.06 -3.30
CA GLN A 186 13.33 -11.76 -2.60
C GLN A 186 13.54 -10.71 -1.50
N GLU A 187 14.61 -10.82 -0.71
CA GLU A 187 14.93 -9.83 0.32
C GLU A 187 15.23 -8.45 -0.31
N ALA A 188 16.04 -8.41 -1.38
CA ALA A 188 16.34 -7.15 -2.08
C ALA A 188 15.06 -6.50 -2.65
N LEU A 189 14.16 -7.28 -3.24
CA LEU A 189 12.87 -6.79 -3.74
C LEU A 189 11.93 -6.36 -2.61
N HIS A 190 11.98 -7.04 -1.46
CA HIS A 190 11.25 -6.64 -0.27
C HIS A 190 11.71 -5.25 0.21
N HIS A 191 13.01 -4.98 0.24
CA HIS A 191 13.53 -3.65 0.56
C HIS A 191 13.04 -2.57 -0.42
N ALA A 192 13.03 -2.87 -1.72
CA ALA A 192 12.48 -1.96 -2.73
C ALA A 192 10.97 -1.70 -2.51
N ALA A 193 10.18 -2.74 -2.22
CA ALA A 193 8.76 -2.63 -1.92
C ALA A 193 8.49 -1.80 -0.66
N GLN A 194 9.27 -1.99 0.41
CA GLN A 194 9.15 -1.20 1.63
C GLN A 194 9.42 0.29 1.38
N GLU A 195 10.47 0.62 0.61
CA GLU A 195 10.78 2.01 0.28
C GLU A 195 9.65 2.67 -0.52
N MET A 196 9.12 1.99 -1.54
CA MET A 196 7.96 2.48 -2.28
C MET A 196 6.73 2.64 -1.38
N GLY A 197 6.47 1.64 -0.54
CA GLY A 197 5.35 1.64 0.39
C GLY A 197 5.37 2.83 1.33
N ARG A 198 6.54 3.19 1.89
CA ARG A 198 6.71 4.40 2.72
C ARG A 198 6.38 5.68 1.95
N GLY A 199 6.90 5.80 0.72
CA GLY A 199 6.63 6.95 -0.16
C GLY A 199 5.16 7.11 -0.52
N PHE A 200 4.47 6.01 -0.81
CA PHE A 200 3.04 6.01 -1.10
C PHE A 200 2.21 6.32 0.16
N ARG A 201 2.48 5.62 1.27
CA ARG A 201 1.71 5.71 2.52
C ARG A 201 1.70 7.13 3.09
N SER A 202 2.87 7.75 3.18
CA SER A 202 3.02 9.12 3.73
C SER A 202 2.19 10.17 3.01
N LYS A 203 1.96 10.00 1.71
CA LYS A 203 1.19 10.94 0.86
C LYS A 203 -0.29 10.58 0.76
N THR A 204 -0.72 9.43 1.29
CA THR A 204 -2.07 8.91 1.13
C THR A 204 -2.68 8.56 2.47
N ILE A 205 -2.39 7.38 3.01
CA ILE A 205 -2.96 6.85 4.25
C ILE A 205 -2.68 7.79 5.42
N ASP A 206 -1.43 8.22 5.62
CA ASP A 206 -1.12 9.07 6.77
C ASP A 206 -1.81 10.44 6.64
N TYR A 207 -2.01 10.94 5.43
CA TYR A 207 -2.76 12.18 5.16
C TYR A 207 -4.27 11.99 5.39
N LEU A 208 -4.83 10.88 4.90
CA LEU A 208 -6.21 10.47 5.13
C LEU A 208 -6.51 10.36 6.63
N ASP A 209 -5.65 9.69 7.39
CA ASP A 209 -5.82 9.50 8.84
C ASP A 209 -5.88 10.86 9.57
N ARG A 210 -5.05 11.84 9.17
CA ARG A 210 -5.09 13.19 9.74
C ARG A 210 -6.35 13.97 9.37
N VAL A 211 -6.77 13.94 8.11
CA VAL A 211 -8.02 14.58 7.67
C VAL A 211 -9.22 13.94 8.38
N SER A 212 -9.24 12.62 8.50
CA SER A 212 -10.25 11.88 9.25
C SER A 212 -10.32 12.30 10.72
N ALA A 213 -9.16 12.43 11.38
CA ALA A 213 -9.11 12.89 12.76
C ALA A 213 -9.63 14.33 12.95
N TYR A 214 -9.41 15.23 11.97
CA TYR A 214 -10.04 16.56 12.01
C TYR A 214 -11.55 16.49 11.82
N TYR A 215 -12.03 15.61 10.93
CA TYR A 215 -13.46 15.39 10.73
C TYR A 215 -14.14 14.94 12.03
N ASP A 216 -13.55 13.97 12.74
CA ASP A 216 -14.03 13.50 14.04
C ASP A 216 -14.13 14.63 15.06
N GLN A 217 -13.15 15.53 15.11
CA GLN A 217 -13.16 16.67 16.05
C GLN A 217 -14.26 17.69 15.73
N LEU A 218 -14.55 17.91 14.44
CA LEU A 218 -15.53 18.90 13.99
C LEU A 218 -16.97 18.40 14.20
N THR A 219 -17.24 17.11 14.01
CA THR A 219 -18.61 16.60 14.03
C THR A 219 -19.37 16.78 15.36
N PRO A 220 -18.80 16.59 16.56
CA PRO A 220 -19.50 16.86 17.82
C PRO A 220 -19.72 18.35 18.10
N GLN A 221 -18.86 19.23 17.56
CA GLN A 221 -18.76 20.64 17.98
C GLN A 221 -19.60 21.59 17.13
N HIS A 222 -20.03 21.17 15.94
CA HIS A 222 -20.73 22.05 15.01
C HIS A 222 -22.26 21.83 15.03
N PRO A 223 -23.09 22.88 15.19
CA PRO A 223 -24.53 22.78 14.95
C PRO A 223 -24.84 22.44 13.48
N GLU A 224 -23.90 22.74 12.58
CA GLU A 224 -23.87 22.34 11.18
C GLU A 224 -23.38 20.91 10.94
N SER A 225 -23.08 20.12 11.99
CA SER A 225 -22.74 18.69 11.88
C SER A 225 -23.81 17.84 11.18
N LYS A 226 -25.01 18.40 11.00
CA LYS A 226 -26.05 17.86 10.12
C LYS A 226 -25.65 17.85 8.64
N TYR A 227 -24.62 18.58 8.26
CA TYR A 227 -24.11 18.72 6.89
C TYR A 227 -22.72 18.09 6.76
N VAL A 228 -22.71 16.78 6.52
CA VAL A 228 -21.48 15.98 6.34
C VAL A 228 -20.48 16.64 5.40
N ASP A 229 -20.93 17.17 4.26
CA ASP A 229 -20.06 17.77 3.25
C ASP A 229 -19.32 19.01 3.76
N VAL A 230 -19.97 19.83 4.58
CA VAL A 230 -19.34 21.02 5.19
C VAL A 230 -18.22 20.59 6.14
N CYS A 231 -18.47 19.60 6.99
CA CYS A 231 -17.48 19.06 7.90
C CYS A 231 -16.30 18.40 7.16
N VAL A 232 -16.57 17.66 6.07
CA VAL A 232 -15.53 17.05 5.23
C VAL A 232 -14.62 18.13 4.64
N GLU A 233 -15.17 19.16 4.01
CA GLU A 233 -14.37 20.25 3.43
C GLU A 233 -13.59 21.04 4.49
N ALA A 234 -14.21 21.29 5.65
CA ALA A 234 -13.53 21.94 6.77
C ALA A 234 -12.35 21.10 7.30
N ALA A 235 -12.48 19.77 7.34
CA ALA A 235 -11.40 18.88 7.77
C ALA A 235 -10.19 18.93 6.81
N PHE A 236 -10.43 18.92 5.48
CA PHE A 236 -9.37 19.10 4.49
C PHE A 236 -8.65 20.44 4.66
N LYS A 237 -9.42 21.53 4.82
CA LYS A 237 -8.87 22.87 5.03
C LYS A 237 -8.04 22.98 6.30
N ALA A 238 -8.47 22.33 7.39
CA ALA A 238 -7.75 22.32 8.66
C ALA A 238 -6.36 21.67 8.50
N GLU A 239 -6.29 20.52 7.83
CA GLU A 239 -5.02 19.82 7.55
C GLU A 239 -4.11 20.65 6.63
N GLU A 240 -4.64 21.26 5.57
CA GLU A 240 -3.87 22.13 4.67
C GLU A 240 -3.23 23.32 5.41
N GLN A 241 -3.98 23.96 6.30
CA GLN A 241 -3.46 25.04 7.13
C GLN A 241 -2.36 24.58 8.09
N MET A 242 -2.49 23.37 8.65
CA MET A 242 -1.49 22.80 9.54
C MET A 242 -0.20 22.43 8.81
N GLN A 243 -0.29 21.86 7.61
CA GLN A 243 0.88 21.63 6.76
C GLN A 243 1.58 22.93 6.39
N ALA A 244 0.83 23.98 6.03
CA ALA A 244 1.40 25.29 5.72
C ALA A 244 2.15 25.89 6.92
N LYS A 245 1.62 25.77 8.14
CA LYS A 245 2.27 26.23 9.37
C LYS A 245 3.56 25.46 9.67
N ASN A 246 3.57 24.14 9.43
CA ASN A 246 4.76 23.31 9.68
C ASN A 246 5.90 23.63 8.69
N LYS A 247 5.57 23.93 7.43
CA LYS A 247 6.56 24.31 6.41
C LYS A 247 7.26 25.63 6.69
N ILE A 248 6.64 26.55 7.41
CA ILE A 248 7.25 27.84 7.80
C ILE A 248 8.30 27.64 8.91
N LYS A 249 8.18 26.56 9.70
CA LYS A 249 9.06 26.30 10.85
C LYS A 249 10.28 25.42 10.51
N SER A 250 10.26 24.72 9.38
CA SER A 250 11.34 23.87 8.87
C SER A 250 12.29 24.66 7.98
#